data_AF-A0A1Q3LLA6-F1
#
_entry.id   AF-A0A1Q3LLA6-F1
#
_cell.length_a   1.000
_cell.length_b   1.000
_cell.length_c   1.000
_cell.angle_alpha   90.00
_cell.angle_beta   90.00
_cell.angle_gamma   90.00
#
_symmetry.space_group_name_H-M   'P 1'
#
loop_
_entity.id
_entity.type
_entity.pdbx_description
1 polymer ?
#
loop_
_entity_poly.entity_id
_entity_poly.type
_entity_poly.pdbx_seq_one_letter_code
_entity_poly.pdbx_strand_id
1 'polypeptide(L)'
;ETVALTLDGPDEEAPAYLNAVALVTTRLAPSVLLGYLHAIEEAHGRPPRRVDDLRWQSRTLDLDLIAYGDVRSDDPALTVPHPRAAERTFVLEPWLQVDPEAVLPGVGRVRDLLADLRDAEASADAEPAPDGGAA
;
A
#
# COMPACT_ATOMS: atom_id res chain seq x y z
N GLU A 1 -3.66 -10.84 -6.37
CA GLU A 1 -3.88 -11.23 -4.96
C GLU A 1 -2.51 -11.33 -4.29
N THR A 2 -2.39 -10.96 -3.02
CA THR A 2 -1.12 -11.05 -2.27
C THR A 2 -1.30 -11.88 -1.00
N VAL A 3 -0.24 -12.60 -0.62
CA VAL A 3 -0.20 -13.37 0.64
C VAL A 3 -0.44 -12.46 1.83
N ALA A 4 -1.14 -12.96 2.84
CA ALA A 4 -1.37 -12.20 4.06
C ALA A 4 -0.06 -12.03 4.83
N LEU A 5 0.27 -10.79 5.21
CA LEU A 5 1.40 -10.53 6.09
C LEU A 5 0.91 -10.50 7.54
N THR A 6 1.41 -11.41 8.36
CA THR A 6 1.15 -11.49 9.80
C THR A 6 2.38 -11.09 10.60
N LEU A 7 2.25 -11.06 11.93
CA LEU A 7 3.39 -10.85 12.83
C LEU A 7 4.48 -11.92 12.69
N ASP A 8 4.11 -13.13 12.29
CA ASP A 8 5.00 -14.28 12.18
C ASP A 8 5.56 -14.45 10.75
N GLY A 9 5.25 -13.51 9.85
CA GLY A 9 5.66 -13.54 8.44
C GLY A 9 4.49 -13.72 7.48
N PRO A 10 4.77 -14.00 6.19
CA PRO A 10 3.73 -14.32 5.22
C PRO A 10 3.00 -15.60 5.63
N ASP A 11 1.69 -15.52 5.74
CA ASP A 11 0.78 -16.62 6.06
C ASP A 11 0.05 -17.03 4.77
N GLU A 12 0.52 -18.13 4.17
CA GLU A 12 -0.07 -18.71 2.96
C GLU A 12 -1.39 -19.45 3.22
N GLU A 13 -1.71 -19.77 4.48
CA GLU A 13 -2.95 -20.45 4.88
C GLU A 13 -4.10 -19.46 5.09
N ALA A 14 -3.79 -18.19 5.35
CA ALA A 14 -4.76 -17.12 5.41
C ALA A 14 -5.28 -16.73 4.01
N PRO A 15 -6.55 -16.24 3.91
CA PRO A 15 -7.09 -15.77 2.64
C PRO A 15 -6.20 -14.67 2.03
N ALA A 16 -5.91 -14.79 0.74
CA ALA A 16 -5.14 -13.78 0.04
C ALA A 16 -5.88 -12.43 0.02
N TYR A 17 -5.11 -11.35 0.06
CA TYR A 17 -5.66 -10.00 -0.06
C TYR A 17 -5.95 -9.67 -1.51
N LEU A 18 -7.16 -9.16 -1.74
CA LEU A 18 -7.52 -8.47 -2.97
C LEU A 18 -7.16 -7.00 -2.85
N ASN A 19 -6.20 -6.53 -3.65
CA ASN A 19 -5.79 -5.13 -3.69
C ASN A 19 -6.33 -4.47 -4.96
N ALA A 20 -6.83 -3.24 -4.82
CA ALA A 20 -7.34 -2.44 -5.91
C ALA A 20 -7.05 -0.94 -5.65
N VAL A 21 -7.01 -0.15 -6.72
CA VAL A 21 -6.90 1.30 -6.66
C VAL A 21 -8.12 1.92 -7.32
N ALA A 22 -8.67 2.97 -6.70
CA ALA A 22 -9.79 3.73 -7.22
C ALA A 22 -9.40 5.20 -7.39
N LEU A 23 -9.70 5.76 -8.56
CA LEU A 23 -9.58 7.20 -8.82
C LEU A 23 -10.90 7.86 -8.45
N VAL A 24 -10.86 8.86 -7.57
CA VAL A 24 -12.04 9.55 -7.07
C VAL A 24 -11.94 11.03 -7.33
N THR A 25 -12.94 11.60 -8.00
CA THR A 25 -13.11 13.05 -8.11
C THR A 25 -14.05 13.51 -7.00
N THR A 26 -13.60 14.44 -6.15
CA THR A 26 -14.38 14.93 -5.02
C THR A 26 -14.13 16.40 -4.74
N ARG A 27 -15.07 17.04 -4.03
CA ARG A 27 -14.94 18.41 -3.48
C ARG A 27 -14.70 18.41 -1.98
N LEU A 28 -14.65 17.25 -1.34
CA LEU A 28 -14.40 17.12 0.09
C LEU A 28 -12.98 17.58 0.43
N ALA A 29 -12.75 18.09 1.63
CA ALA A 29 -11.38 18.27 2.09
C ALA A 29 -10.71 16.90 2.33
N PRO A 30 -9.38 16.78 2.21
CA PRO A 30 -8.65 15.52 2.42
C PRO A 30 -8.98 14.83 3.75
N SER A 31 -9.05 15.60 4.85
CA SER A 31 -9.40 15.09 6.18
C SER A 31 -10.84 14.59 6.27
N VAL A 32 -11.76 15.23 5.53
CA VAL A 32 -13.16 14.81 5.47
C VAL A 32 -13.29 13.51 4.67
N LEU A 33 -12.61 13.40 3.54
CA LEU A 33 -12.54 12.15 2.77
C LEU A 33 -11.98 11.01 3.63
N LEU A 34 -10.86 11.26 4.33
CA LEU A 34 -10.26 10.29 5.24
C LEU A 34 -11.27 9.82 6.31
N GLY A 35 -12.05 10.74 6.88
CA GLY A 35 -13.13 10.41 7.80
C GLY A 35 -14.19 9.48 7.19
N TYR A 36 -14.58 9.68 5.93
CA TYR A 36 -15.49 8.78 5.23
C TYR A 36 -14.88 7.40 4.95
N LEU A 37 -13.60 7.32 4.60
CA LEU A 37 -12.91 6.03 4.42
C LEU A 37 -12.96 5.23 5.71
N HIS A 38 -12.65 5.85 6.85
CA HIS A 38 -12.74 5.20 8.16
C HIS A 38 -14.16 4.73 8.47
N ALA A 39 -15.19 5.54 8.19
CA ALA A 39 -16.58 5.16 8.42
C ALA A 39 -17.00 3.96 7.56
N ILE A 40 -16.49 3.84 6.34
CA ILE A 40 -16.75 2.68 5.47
C ILE A 40 -16.09 1.44 6.06
N GLU A 41 -14.85 1.53 6.53
CA GLU A 41 -14.17 0.40 7.18
C GLU A 41 -14.90 -0.05 8.45
N GLU A 42 -15.36 0.89 9.29
CA GLU A 42 -16.16 0.60 10.48
C GLU A 42 -17.45 -0.15 10.11
N ALA A 43 -18.14 0.29 9.05
CA ALA A 43 -19.34 -0.37 8.55
C ALA A 43 -19.07 -1.79 8.02
N HIS A 44 -17.83 -2.11 7.64
CA HIS A 44 -17.40 -3.44 7.18
C HIS A 44 -16.77 -4.28 8.30
N GLY A 45 -16.87 -3.84 9.56
CA GLY A 45 -16.47 -4.63 10.72
C GLY A 45 -15.09 -4.29 11.29
N ARG A 46 -14.46 -3.18 10.87
CA ARG A 46 -13.29 -2.64 11.57
C ARG A 46 -13.74 -2.13 12.95
N PRO A 47 -13.19 -2.62 14.07
CA PRO A 47 -13.52 -2.07 15.39
C PRO A 47 -13.15 -0.58 15.45
N PRO A 48 -13.93 0.24 16.18
CA PRO A 48 -13.65 1.67 16.31
C PRO A 48 -12.24 1.85 16.88
N ARG A 49 -11.45 2.77 16.31
CA ARG A 49 -10.10 3.06 16.82
C ARG A 49 -10.15 3.69 18.22
N ARG A 50 -10.37 2.90 19.27
CA ARG A 50 -10.22 3.32 20.67
C ARG A 50 -9.34 2.33 21.42
N VAL A 51 -8.34 2.92 22.09
CA VAL A 51 -7.53 2.47 23.23
C VAL A 51 -7.55 0.95 23.45
N ASP A 52 -6.45 0.30 23.07
CA ASP A 52 -6.07 -1.10 23.35
C ASP A 52 -6.34 -2.17 22.29
N ASP A 53 -6.77 -1.80 21.08
CA ASP A 53 -6.94 -2.79 20.00
C ASP A 53 -5.60 -3.30 19.46
N LEU A 54 -5.38 -4.59 19.74
CA LEU A 54 -4.36 -5.49 19.20
C LEU A 54 -4.00 -5.11 17.75
N ARG A 55 -2.76 -4.64 17.55
CA ARG A 55 -2.20 -4.49 16.21
C ARG A 55 -2.31 -5.86 15.51
N TRP A 56 -2.74 -5.87 14.25
CA TRP A 56 -2.80 -7.05 13.37
C TRP A 56 -4.00 -8.00 13.53
N GLN A 57 -5.22 -7.47 13.67
CA GLN A 57 -6.41 -8.27 13.40
C GLN A 57 -6.62 -8.45 11.89
N SER A 58 -7.11 -9.62 11.48
CA SER A 58 -7.59 -9.86 10.12
C SER A 58 -8.69 -8.84 9.81
N ARG A 59 -8.48 -8.00 8.80
CA ARG A 59 -9.40 -6.93 8.40
C ARG A 59 -10.13 -7.35 7.14
N THR A 60 -11.45 -7.23 7.17
CA THR A 60 -12.34 -7.46 6.03
C THR A 60 -12.17 -6.40 4.94
N LEU A 61 -11.82 -5.16 5.32
CA LEU A 61 -11.59 -4.04 4.40
C LEU A 61 -10.57 -3.06 5.01
N ASP A 62 -9.64 -2.58 4.19
CA ASP A 62 -8.69 -1.50 4.51
C ASP A 62 -8.70 -0.48 3.36
N LEU A 63 -8.88 0.79 3.67
CA LEU A 63 -8.98 1.88 2.70
C LEU A 63 -7.92 2.95 3.01
N ASP A 64 -6.86 2.98 2.22
CA ASP A 64 -5.79 3.97 2.33
C ASP A 64 -5.97 5.13 1.36
N LEU A 65 -5.80 6.36 1.85
CA LEU A 65 -5.70 7.54 0.99
C LEU A 65 -4.27 7.69 0.47
N ILE A 66 -4.03 7.21 -0.75
CA ILE A 66 -2.69 7.16 -1.35
C ILE A 66 -2.17 8.55 -1.75
N ALA A 67 -2.98 9.33 -2.47
CA ALA A 67 -2.65 10.67 -2.92
C ALA A 67 -3.93 11.52 -3.04
N TYR A 68 -3.79 12.85 -2.97
CA TYR A 68 -4.91 13.77 -3.09
C TYR A 68 -4.51 15.01 -3.93
N GLY A 69 -4.74 14.95 -5.24
CA GLY A 69 -4.25 16.00 -6.15
C GLY A 69 -2.77 16.31 -5.90
N ASP A 70 -2.44 17.59 -5.77
CA ASP A 70 -1.09 18.06 -5.44
C ASP A 70 -0.85 18.27 -3.93
N VAL A 71 -1.79 17.85 -3.07
CA VAL A 71 -1.69 18.08 -1.62
C VAL A 71 -0.56 17.25 -1.03
N ARG A 72 0.26 17.90 -0.20
CA ARG A 72 1.30 17.27 0.62
C ARG A 72 1.04 17.61 2.09
N SER A 73 1.09 16.60 2.93
CA SER A 73 0.91 16.72 4.38
C SER A 73 1.78 15.68 5.07
N ASP A 74 2.52 16.12 6.08
CA ASP A 74 3.31 15.32 7.00
C ASP A 74 2.64 15.21 8.39
N ASP A 75 1.40 15.73 8.52
CA ASP A 75 0.61 15.59 9.74
C ASP A 75 0.40 14.09 10.06
N PRO A 76 0.72 13.62 11.27
CA PRO A 76 0.47 12.24 11.67
C PRO A 76 -1.00 11.79 11.55
N ALA A 77 -1.95 12.72 11.61
CA ALA A 77 -3.38 12.43 11.43
C ALA A 77 -3.75 12.26 9.95
N LEU A 78 -2.97 12.81 9.03
CA LEU A 78 -3.17 12.69 7.59
C LEU A 78 -1.85 12.92 6.86
N THR A 79 -1.10 11.84 6.65
CA THR A 79 0.13 11.88 5.85
C THR A 79 -0.20 11.55 4.41
N VAL A 80 -0.03 12.51 3.50
CA VAL A 80 -0.24 12.34 2.06
C VAL A 80 0.87 13.01 1.25
N PRO A 81 1.35 12.40 0.15
CA PRO A 81 1.02 11.05 -0.29
C PRO A 81 1.43 9.98 0.73
N HIS A 82 0.77 8.83 0.67
CA HIS A 82 0.99 7.75 1.62
C HIS A 82 2.48 7.34 1.61
N PRO A 83 3.18 7.35 2.77
CA PRO A 83 4.65 7.33 2.81
C PRO A 83 5.26 6.06 2.21
N ARG A 84 4.56 4.93 2.35
CA ARG A 84 5.00 3.62 1.84
C ARG A 84 4.35 3.20 0.52
N ALA A 85 3.65 4.10 -0.18
CA ALA A 85 2.98 3.74 -1.43
C ALA A 85 3.98 3.29 -2.50
N ALA A 86 5.14 3.95 -2.57
CA ALA A 86 6.22 3.64 -3.51
C ALA A 86 6.92 2.30 -3.23
N GLU A 87 6.73 1.71 -2.05
CA GLU A 87 7.37 0.46 -1.63
C GLU A 87 6.50 -0.77 -1.91
N ARG A 88 5.34 -0.60 -2.56
CA ARG A 88 4.29 -1.64 -2.61
C ARG A 88 3.82 -1.90 -4.03
N THR A 89 4.25 -3.02 -4.60
CA THR A 89 3.80 -3.49 -5.92
C THR A 89 2.28 -3.59 -6.00
N PHE A 90 1.61 -4.10 -4.96
CA PHE A 90 0.16 -4.21 -4.88
C PHE A 90 -0.59 -2.87 -4.77
N VAL A 91 0.11 -1.75 -4.67
CA VAL A 91 -0.44 -0.39 -4.84
C VAL A 91 -0.12 0.14 -6.24
N LEU A 92 1.15 0.05 -6.65
CA LEU A 92 1.62 0.64 -7.90
C LEU A 92 1.07 -0.06 -9.15
N GLU A 93 1.00 -1.40 -9.15
CA GLU A 93 0.46 -2.19 -10.25
C GLU A 93 -1.02 -1.86 -10.54
N PRO A 94 -1.95 -1.95 -9.58
CA PRO A 94 -3.34 -1.60 -9.84
C PRO A 94 -3.53 -0.12 -10.14
N TRP A 95 -2.65 0.77 -9.67
CA TRP A 95 -2.69 2.18 -10.08
C TRP A 95 -2.40 2.33 -11.58
N LEU A 96 -1.36 1.68 -12.11
CA LEU A 96 -1.06 1.74 -13.54
C LEU A 96 -2.13 1.08 -14.42
N GLN A 97 -2.91 0.16 -13.88
CA GLN A 97 -4.06 -0.41 -14.59
C GLN A 97 -5.17 0.62 -14.83
N VAL A 98 -5.37 1.56 -13.90
CA VAL A 98 -6.41 2.59 -14.00
C VAL A 98 -5.90 3.91 -14.58
N ASP A 99 -4.63 4.23 -14.39
CA ASP A 99 -3.95 5.41 -14.94
C ASP A 99 -2.49 5.07 -15.32
N PRO A 100 -2.22 4.76 -16.59
CA PRO A 100 -0.88 4.41 -17.05
C PRO A 100 0.16 5.52 -16.89
N GLU A 101 -0.26 6.79 -16.86
CA GLU A 101 0.62 7.95 -16.75
C GLU A 101 0.68 8.50 -15.31
N ALA A 102 0.21 7.73 -14.33
CA ALA A 102 0.14 8.14 -12.93
C ALA A 102 1.48 8.64 -12.38
N VAL A 103 1.39 9.70 -11.57
CA VAL A 103 2.51 10.30 -10.84
C VAL A 103 2.16 10.35 -9.36
N LEU A 104 3.04 9.81 -8.51
CA LEU A 104 2.96 9.96 -7.08
C LEU A 104 3.58 11.33 -6.67
N PRO A 105 2.80 12.30 -6.16
CA PRO A 105 3.26 13.66 -5.97
C PRO A 105 4.52 13.77 -5.11
N GLY A 106 5.57 14.40 -5.62
CA GLY A 106 6.82 14.56 -4.90
C GLY A 106 7.67 13.29 -4.73
N VAL A 107 7.27 12.17 -5.35
CA VAL A 107 8.05 10.91 -5.36
C VAL A 107 8.50 10.58 -6.79
N GLY A 108 7.57 10.48 -7.75
CA GLY A 108 7.94 10.16 -9.14
C GLY A 108 6.81 9.52 -9.95
N ARG A 109 7.11 9.14 -11.19
CA ARG A 109 6.16 8.40 -12.04
C ARG A 109 5.98 7.00 -11.49
N VAL A 110 4.74 6.55 -11.37
CA VAL A 110 4.40 5.23 -10.79
C VAL A 110 5.06 4.09 -11.56
N ARG A 111 5.19 4.21 -12.90
CA ARG A 111 5.88 3.21 -13.74
C ARG A 111 7.35 3.05 -13.41
N ASP A 112 8.04 4.14 -13.10
CA ASP A 112 9.47 4.13 -12.81
C ASP A 112 9.68 3.49 -11.43
N LEU A 113 8.85 3.89 -10.46
CA LEU A 113 8.85 3.30 -9.11
C LEU A 113 8.60 1.80 -9.11
N LEU A 114 7.66 1.32 -9.94
CA LEU A 114 7.38 -0.11 -10.04
C LEU A 114 8.53 -0.88 -10.70
N ALA A 115 9.18 -0.30 -11.71
CA ALA A 115 10.34 -0.92 -12.35
C ALA A 115 11.50 -1.05 -11.36
N ASP A 116 11.83 0.04 -10.65
CA ASP A 116 12.89 0.05 -9.64
C ASP A 116 12.65 -0.99 -8.53
N LEU A 117 11.39 -1.14 -8.09
CA LEU A 117 11.02 -2.10 -7.05
C LEU A 117 11.21 -3.55 -7.52
N ARG A 118 10.80 -3.87 -8.76
CA ARG A 118 10.96 -5.21 -9.33
C ARG A 118 12.43 -5.57 -9.58
N ASP A 119 13.23 -4.60 -10.00
CA ASP A 119 14.67 -4.79 -10.19
C ASP A 119 15.37 -5.09 -8.86
N ALA A 120 14.94 -4.42 -7.78
CA ALA A 120 15.42 -4.68 -6.43
C ALA A 120 15.02 -6.08 -5.92
N GLU A 121 13.77 -6.50 -6.15
CA GLU A 121 13.29 -7.85 -5.80
C GLU A 121 14.06 -8.93 -6.57
N ALA A 122 14.24 -8.77 -7.89
CA ALA A 122 14.98 -9.72 -8.72
C ALA A 122 16.47 -9.84 -8.31
N SER A 123 17.06 -8.75 -7.81
CA SER A 123 18.44 -8.75 -7.31
C SER A 123 18.57 -9.43 -5.94
N ALA A 124 17.50 -9.44 -5.13
CA ALA A 124 17.48 -10.11 -3.83
C ALA A 124 17.28 -11.62 -3.95
N ASP A 125 16.55 -12.08 -4.96
CA ASP A 125 16.29 -13.51 -5.22
C ASP A 125 17.40 -14.22 -6.00
N ALA A 126 18.39 -13.48 -6.52
CA ALA A 126 19.57 -14.07 -7.14
C ALA A 126 20.44 -14.73 -6.05
N GLU A 127 20.41 -16.08 -5.97
CA GLU A 127 21.28 -16.83 -5.06
C GLU A 127 22.74 -16.35 -5.18
N PRO A 128 23.47 -16.19 -4.05
CA PRO A 128 24.90 -15.91 -4.14
C PRO A 128 25.56 -17.05 -4.92
N ALA A 129 26.30 -16.68 -5.96
CA ALA A 129 27.06 -17.64 -6.77
C ALA A 129 27.78 -18.63 -5.84
N PRO A 130 27.70 -19.94 -6.08
CA PRO A 130 28.36 -20.90 -5.22
C PRO A 130 29.84 -20.52 -5.18
N ASP A 131 30.33 -20.24 -3.97
CA ASP A 131 31.73 -19.94 -3.72
C ASP A 131 32.54 -21.05 -4.40
N GLY A 132 33.27 -20.67 -5.45
CA GLY A 132 34.11 -21.57 -6.24
C GLY A 132 35.30 -22.03 -5.42
N GLY A 133 35.03 -22.83 -4.40
CA GLY A 133 35.99 -23.46 -3.53
C GLY A 133 36.53 -24.75 -4.15
N ALA A 134 37.74 -24.63 -4.70
CA ALA A 134 38.80 -25.63 -4.77
C ALA A 134 38.50 -27.02 -5.39
N ALA A 135 39.09 -27.27 -6.56
CA ALA A 135 40.18 -28.25 -6.73
C ALA A 135 40.89 -28.04 -8.08
#